data_AF-A0A167MK81-F1
#
_entry.id   AF-A0A167MK81-F1
#
_cell.length_a   1.000
_cell.length_b   1.000
_cell.length_c   1.000
_cell.angle_alpha   90.00
_cell.angle_beta   90.00
_cell.angle_gamma   90.00
#
_symmetry.space_group_name_H-M   'P 1'
#
loop_
_entity.id
_entity.type
_entity.pdbx_description
1 polymer ?
#
loop_
_entity_poly.entity_id
_entity_poly.type
_entity_poly.pdbx_seq_one_letter_code
_entity_poly.pdbx_strand_id
1 'polypeptide(L)'
;MANSKFEYVREFEQPDSLLRNTWIVVRVDGRAFTKMCARYGFEKPNDRRALDVMNAAAKAVVADLPEVTIAYGVSDEYSKLVSTIVSTFTANYVHCWSTYFPDTPLSFPLPTFDGRAVCYPTVQNLRDYMSWRQADFQLGGLDNKEAEKTLAGTLAADKNEILFSRFNINYNNEPEIFRKGSVVFRDYELVDPASHNTADAVDELAEPVQQSKTQNENDKKRRSKARIVVEHLDIIRDDFWDRRPWILSNKPGKVPKET
;
A
#
# COMPACT_ATOMS: atom_id res chain seq x y z
N MET A 1 -1.30 -7.22 42.44
CA MET A 1 -2.35 -7.83 41.59
C MET A 1 -2.44 -9.30 41.96
N ALA A 2 -3.64 -9.88 41.96
CA ALA A 2 -3.81 -11.28 42.37
C ALA A 2 -3.53 -12.21 41.19
N ASN A 3 -2.54 -13.08 41.32
CA ASN A 3 -2.27 -14.13 40.33
C ASN A 3 -3.48 -15.09 40.33
N SER A 4 -4.21 -15.07 39.22
CA SER A 4 -5.40 -15.88 39.04
C SER A 4 -5.00 -17.34 38.86
N LYS A 5 -5.83 -18.29 39.33
CA LYS A 5 -5.65 -19.72 39.03
C LYS A 5 -5.67 -20.05 37.52
N PHE A 6 -6.08 -19.09 36.70
CA PHE A 6 -6.11 -19.18 35.24
C PHE A 6 -4.91 -18.51 34.55
N GLU A 7 -3.94 -17.93 35.27
CA GLU A 7 -2.83 -17.17 34.66
C GLU A 7 -1.95 -18.01 33.73
N TYR A 8 -1.84 -19.32 33.99
CA TYR A 8 -1.10 -20.28 33.16
C TYR A 8 -1.52 -20.31 31.68
N VAL A 9 -2.74 -19.88 31.34
CA VAL A 9 -3.19 -19.87 29.93
C VAL A 9 -2.39 -18.89 29.07
N ARG A 10 -1.73 -17.89 29.68
CA ARG A 10 -0.87 -16.93 28.99
C ARG A 10 0.44 -17.55 28.51
N GLU A 11 0.86 -18.67 29.07
CA GLU A 11 2.08 -19.40 28.66
C GLU A 11 1.92 -20.07 27.27
N PHE A 12 0.68 -20.19 26.78
CA PHE A 12 0.37 -20.66 25.43
C PHE A 12 0.49 -19.55 24.37
N GLU A 13 0.61 -18.28 24.76
CA GLU A 13 0.83 -17.16 23.82
C GLU A 13 2.26 -17.23 23.25
N GLN A 14 2.38 -17.50 21.94
CA GLN A 14 3.67 -17.47 21.24
C GLN A 14 4.01 -16.03 20.78
N PRO A 15 5.24 -15.54 21.00
CA PRO A 15 5.63 -14.18 20.64
C PRO A 15 6.03 -14.06 19.15
N ASP A 16 5.09 -13.65 18.29
CA ASP A 16 5.34 -13.25 16.89
C ASP A 16 6.22 -12.00 16.80
N SER A 17 7.54 -12.16 16.92
CA SER A 17 8.51 -11.07 16.84
C SER A 17 9.05 -10.91 15.42
N LEU A 18 8.83 -9.74 14.81
CA LEU A 18 9.39 -9.41 13.50
C LEU A 18 10.90 -9.15 13.60
N LEU A 19 11.63 -9.46 12.52
CA LEU A 19 13.09 -9.33 12.50
C LEU A 19 13.51 -7.86 12.58
N ARG A 20 14.37 -7.53 13.55
CA ARG A 20 14.91 -6.18 13.74
C ARG A 20 15.75 -5.75 12.53
N ASN A 21 15.82 -4.44 12.30
CA ASN A 21 16.57 -3.83 11.19
C ASN A 21 16.12 -4.38 9.81
N THR A 22 14.81 -4.61 9.64
CA THR A 22 14.22 -4.97 8.35
C THR A 22 13.06 -4.03 8.01
N TRP A 23 12.78 -3.92 6.73
CA TRP A 23 11.57 -3.28 6.21
C TRP A 23 10.37 -4.19 6.42
N ILE A 24 9.41 -3.72 7.21
CA ILE A 24 8.16 -4.44 7.44
C ILE A 24 7.12 -3.92 6.44
N VAL A 25 6.87 -4.68 5.38
CA VAL A 25 5.77 -4.40 4.46
C VAL A 25 4.52 -5.05 5.03
N VAL A 26 3.49 -4.26 5.35
CA VAL A 26 2.15 -4.79 5.64
C VAL A 26 1.25 -4.70 4.42
N ARG A 27 0.92 -5.89 3.91
CA ARG A 27 -0.01 -6.17 2.83
C ARG A 27 -1.46 -6.09 3.36
N VAL A 28 -2.47 -5.73 2.54
CA VAL A 28 -3.92 -5.91 2.87
C VAL A 28 -4.72 -6.52 1.68
N ASP A 29 -5.50 -7.58 1.90
CA ASP A 29 -6.37 -8.26 0.91
C ASP A 29 -7.87 -8.20 1.27
N GLY A 30 -8.74 -8.16 0.27
CA GLY A 30 -10.19 -8.22 0.45
C GLY A 30 -10.72 -9.66 0.42
N ARG A 31 -11.20 -10.18 1.55
CA ARG A 31 -11.67 -11.58 1.64
C ARG A 31 -12.88 -11.82 0.74
N ALA A 32 -12.74 -12.77 -0.18
CA ALA A 32 -13.73 -13.14 -1.19
C ALA A 32 -14.21 -11.97 -2.09
N PHE A 33 -13.35 -10.99 -2.37
CA PHE A 33 -13.71 -9.77 -3.12
C PHE A 33 -14.38 -10.03 -4.47
N THR A 34 -14.06 -11.12 -5.19
CA THR A 34 -14.76 -11.51 -6.42
C THR A 34 -16.28 -11.64 -6.24
N LYS A 35 -16.74 -12.20 -5.11
CA LYS A 35 -18.17 -12.30 -4.77
C LYS A 35 -18.76 -10.94 -4.40
N MET A 36 -17.97 -10.09 -3.75
CA MET A 36 -18.37 -8.74 -3.39
C MET A 36 -18.57 -7.86 -4.64
N CYS A 37 -17.61 -7.85 -5.56
CA CYS A 37 -17.68 -7.15 -6.84
C CYS A 37 -18.94 -7.55 -7.63
N ALA A 38 -19.30 -8.84 -7.64
CA ALA A 38 -20.53 -9.31 -8.28
C ALA A 38 -21.80 -8.84 -7.53
N ARG A 39 -21.82 -8.92 -6.19
CA ARG A 39 -22.96 -8.51 -5.35
C ARG A 39 -23.28 -7.02 -5.47
N TYR A 40 -22.27 -6.17 -5.55
CA TYR A 40 -22.40 -4.71 -5.56
C TYR A 40 -22.25 -4.10 -6.97
N GLY A 41 -22.26 -4.93 -8.03
CA GLY A 41 -22.29 -4.47 -9.42
C GLY A 41 -21.06 -3.64 -9.82
N PHE A 42 -19.86 -4.06 -9.43
CA PHE A 42 -18.62 -3.35 -9.74
C PHE A 42 -18.32 -3.41 -11.24
N GLU A 43 -17.95 -2.27 -11.80
CA GLU A 43 -17.49 -2.15 -13.18
C GLU A 43 -16.26 -3.04 -13.46
N LYS A 44 -16.14 -3.48 -14.72
CA LYS A 44 -15.04 -4.32 -15.20
C LYS A 44 -14.36 -3.63 -16.38
N PRO A 45 -13.01 -3.63 -16.46
CA PRO A 45 -12.07 -4.34 -15.57
C PRO A 45 -11.90 -3.71 -14.18
N ASN A 46 -12.02 -2.38 -14.08
CA ASN A 46 -11.79 -1.60 -12.87
C ASN A 46 -13.05 -0.78 -12.54
N ASP A 47 -13.40 -0.69 -11.25
CA ASP A 47 -14.44 0.22 -10.77
C ASP A 47 -13.77 1.37 -10.03
N ARG A 48 -13.99 2.61 -10.51
CA ARG A 48 -13.33 3.78 -9.94
C ARG A 48 -13.73 4.03 -8.48
N ARG A 49 -15.00 3.82 -8.14
CA ARG A 49 -15.54 4.00 -6.78
C ARG A 49 -14.92 3.00 -5.82
N ALA A 50 -14.72 1.76 -6.28
CA ALA A 50 -14.07 0.70 -5.52
C ALA A 50 -12.60 1.03 -5.20
N LEU A 51 -11.86 1.64 -6.15
CA LEU A 51 -10.49 2.09 -5.92
C LEU A 51 -10.46 3.31 -4.99
N ASP A 52 -11.36 4.28 -5.16
CA ASP A 52 -11.37 5.49 -4.34
C ASP A 52 -11.73 5.21 -2.87
N VAL A 53 -12.63 4.26 -2.57
CA VAL A 53 -12.88 3.81 -1.18
C VAL A 53 -11.69 3.07 -0.57
N MET A 54 -10.95 2.27 -1.36
CA MET A 54 -9.69 1.64 -0.91
C MET A 54 -8.62 2.71 -0.64
N ASN A 55 -8.52 3.73 -1.48
CA ASN A 55 -7.61 4.86 -1.32
C ASN A 55 -7.93 5.67 -0.06
N ALA A 56 -9.21 5.92 0.23
CA ALA A 56 -9.65 6.61 1.44
C ALA A 56 -9.28 5.81 2.71
N ALA A 57 -9.54 4.50 2.71
CA ALA A 57 -9.17 3.62 3.82
C ALA A 57 -7.64 3.55 4.02
N ALA A 58 -6.86 3.46 2.94
CA ALA A 58 -5.39 3.49 3.00
C ALA A 58 -4.88 4.84 3.55
N LYS A 59 -5.46 5.96 3.11
CA LYS A 59 -5.12 7.31 3.59
C LYS A 59 -5.40 7.47 5.08
N ALA A 60 -6.50 6.91 5.59
CA ALA A 60 -6.80 6.91 7.02
C ALA A 60 -5.78 6.10 7.83
N VAL A 61 -5.38 4.90 7.36
CA VAL A 61 -4.31 4.11 7.99
C VAL A 61 -2.99 4.88 8.07
N VAL A 62 -2.60 5.60 7.01
CA VAL A 62 -1.40 6.45 7.02
C VAL A 62 -1.57 7.69 7.92
N ALA A 63 -2.78 8.19 8.14
CA ALA A 63 -3.02 9.27 9.10
C ALA A 63 -2.86 8.80 10.55
N ASP A 64 -3.50 7.68 10.89
CA ASP A 64 -3.56 7.13 12.25
C ASP A 64 -2.23 6.51 12.71
N LEU A 65 -1.37 6.07 11.76
CA LEU A 65 -0.08 5.42 12.04
C LEU A 65 1.11 6.24 11.49
N PRO A 66 1.64 7.21 12.27
CA PRO A 66 2.83 8.02 11.95
C PRO A 66 4.08 7.24 11.52
N GLU A 67 4.15 5.96 11.85
CA GLU A 67 5.27 5.05 11.59
C GLU A 67 5.25 4.47 10.15
N VAL A 68 4.11 4.47 9.45
CA VAL A 68 3.99 3.98 8.06
C VAL A 68 4.58 5.00 7.09
N THR A 69 5.76 4.76 6.51
CA THR A 69 6.45 5.73 5.63
C THR A 69 5.83 5.83 4.24
N ILE A 70 5.39 4.70 3.68
CA ILE A 70 4.70 4.56 2.39
C ILE A 70 3.65 3.44 2.52
N ALA A 71 2.48 3.64 1.93
CA ALA A 71 1.48 2.60 1.76
C ALA A 71 1.23 2.35 0.26
N TYR A 72 1.32 1.08 -0.10
CA TYR A 72 1.06 0.53 -1.43
C TYR A 72 0.25 -0.76 -1.21
N GLY A 73 -0.96 -0.87 -1.78
CA GLY A 73 -1.90 -1.95 -1.45
C GLY A 73 -1.95 -3.08 -2.48
N VAL A 74 -1.77 -4.35 -2.04
CA VAL A 74 -2.25 -5.64 -2.63
C VAL A 74 -1.84 -6.87 -1.74
N SER A 75 -2.76 -7.48 -0.93
CA SER A 75 -2.84 -8.90 -0.37
C SER A 75 -2.56 -9.31 1.17
N ASP A 76 -2.57 -10.59 1.64
CA ASP A 76 -3.00 -11.21 2.99
C ASP A 76 -1.97 -11.61 4.14
N GLU A 77 -2.29 -11.80 5.48
CA GLU A 77 -1.68 -12.37 6.82
C GLU A 77 -0.36 -12.03 7.73
N TYR A 78 -0.29 -11.19 8.85
CA TYR A 78 0.63 -11.30 10.10
C TYR A 78 0.52 -10.33 11.35
N SER A 79 0.37 -10.89 12.55
CA SER A 79 -0.55 -10.55 13.68
C SER A 79 -0.72 -9.15 14.34
N LYS A 80 0.22 -8.50 15.06
CA LYS A 80 -0.11 -7.27 15.87
C LYS A 80 -0.13 -5.94 15.12
N LEU A 81 0.86 -5.72 14.24
CA LEU A 81 0.88 -4.55 13.36
C LEU A 81 -0.26 -4.67 12.32
N VAL A 82 -0.47 -5.87 11.79
CA VAL A 82 -1.57 -6.17 10.86
C VAL A 82 -2.93 -6.05 11.52
N SER A 83 -3.18 -6.61 12.69
CA SER A 83 -4.54 -6.53 13.27
C SER A 83 -4.95 -5.08 13.47
N THR A 84 -4.04 -4.19 13.89
CA THR A 84 -4.24 -2.74 13.89
C THR A 84 -4.48 -2.20 12.48
N ILE A 85 -3.58 -2.42 11.51
CA ILE A 85 -3.71 -1.90 10.13
C ILE A 85 -5.00 -2.38 9.45
N VAL A 86 -5.28 -3.69 9.47
CA VAL A 86 -6.43 -4.33 8.84
C VAL A 86 -7.74 -3.94 9.52
N SER A 87 -7.78 -3.81 10.85
CA SER A 87 -8.99 -3.32 11.52
C SER A 87 -9.25 -1.85 11.24
N THR A 88 -8.23 -0.98 11.30
CA THR A 88 -8.34 0.44 10.91
C THR A 88 -8.75 0.57 9.44
N PHE A 89 -8.18 -0.22 8.54
CA PHE A 89 -8.54 -0.25 7.12
C PHE A 89 -10.00 -0.70 6.94
N THR A 90 -10.40 -1.81 7.55
CA THR A 90 -11.78 -2.35 7.45
C THR A 90 -12.80 -1.36 7.99
N ALA A 91 -12.53 -0.73 9.13
CA ALA A 91 -13.40 0.27 9.75
C ALA A 91 -13.56 1.49 8.85
N ASN A 92 -12.46 2.04 8.32
CA ASN A 92 -12.50 3.18 7.40
C ASN A 92 -13.13 2.83 6.05
N TYR A 93 -12.92 1.61 5.52
CA TYR A 93 -13.56 1.13 4.30
C TYR A 93 -15.09 1.09 4.45
N VAL A 94 -15.59 0.54 5.55
CA VAL A 94 -17.03 0.50 5.86
C VAL A 94 -17.58 1.91 6.11
N HIS A 95 -16.83 2.77 6.81
CA HIS A 95 -17.24 4.15 7.10
C HIS A 95 -17.32 5.02 5.83
N CYS A 96 -16.32 4.95 4.95
CA CYS A 96 -16.26 5.72 3.72
C CYS A 96 -17.15 5.16 2.60
N TRP A 97 -17.67 3.94 2.73
CA TRP A 97 -18.44 3.27 1.67
C TRP A 97 -19.58 4.12 1.12
N SER A 98 -20.42 4.71 2.00
CA SER A 98 -21.58 5.52 1.59
C SER A 98 -21.21 6.80 0.84
N THR A 99 -19.97 7.29 0.98
CA THR A 99 -19.44 8.42 0.20
C THR A 99 -19.19 8.05 -1.27
N TYR A 100 -18.80 6.80 -1.55
CA TYR A 100 -18.43 6.32 -2.88
C TYR A 100 -19.52 5.44 -3.54
N PHE A 101 -20.39 4.84 -2.74
CA PHE A 101 -21.53 3.99 -3.16
C PHE A 101 -22.82 4.46 -2.45
N PRO A 102 -23.31 5.68 -2.72
CA PRO A 102 -24.48 6.24 -2.04
C PRO A 102 -25.76 5.43 -2.29
N ASP A 103 -25.95 4.95 -3.52
CA ASP A 103 -27.14 4.21 -3.94
C ASP A 103 -27.10 2.71 -3.59
N THR A 104 -25.95 2.20 -3.12
CA THR A 104 -25.73 0.76 -2.91
C THR A 104 -25.20 0.50 -1.50
N PRO A 105 -26.02 0.65 -0.45
CA PRO A 105 -25.58 0.49 0.94
C PRO A 105 -25.07 -0.92 1.24
N LEU A 106 -24.05 -1.01 2.11
CA LEU A 106 -23.53 -2.29 2.59
C LEU A 106 -24.62 -3.09 3.31
N SER A 107 -24.68 -4.38 3.00
CA SER A 107 -25.57 -5.34 3.64
C SER A 107 -24.78 -6.58 4.09
N PHE A 108 -25.19 -7.19 5.20
CA PHE A 108 -24.48 -8.30 5.83
C PHE A 108 -24.31 -9.52 4.87
N PRO A 109 -23.22 -10.30 4.94
CA PRO A 109 -21.98 -10.02 5.68
C PRO A 109 -21.24 -8.80 5.14
N LEU A 110 -20.66 -8.01 6.06
CA LEU A 110 -19.84 -6.85 5.74
C LEU A 110 -18.50 -7.26 5.08
N PRO A 111 -17.86 -6.37 4.30
CA PRO A 111 -16.51 -6.62 3.80
C PRO A 111 -15.54 -6.85 4.96
N THR A 112 -14.64 -7.82 4.78
CA THR A 112 -13.57 -8.12 5.73
C THR A 112 -12.27 -8.25 4.97
N PHE A 113 -11.17 -7.91 5.63
CA PHE A 113 -9.85 -7.90 5.04
C PHE A 113 -8.88 -8.81 5.80
N ASP A 114 -7.82 -9.18 5.10
CA ASP A 114 -6.65 -9.91 5.59
C ASP A 114 -5.38 -9.05 5.36
N GLY A 115 -4.19 -9.40 5.87
CA GLY A 115 -2.97 -8.64 5.51
C GLY A 115 -1.63 -9.09 6.11
N ARG A 116 -0.50 -9.18 5.36
CA ARG A 116 0.81 -9.72 5.85
C ARG A 116 1.93 -8.74 6.06
N ALA A 117 2.57 -8.86 7.22
CA ALA A 117 3.94 -8.45 7.43
C ALA A 117 4.90 -9.40 6.70
N VAL A 118 5.62 -8.90 5.70
CA VAL A 118 6.86 -9.51 5.19
C VAL A 118 8.03 -8.65 5.62
N CYS A 119 9.10 -9.29 6.10
CA CYS A 119 10.34 -8.62 6.48
C CYS A 119 11.31 -8.65 5.28
N TYR A 120 11.71 -7.48 4.78
CA TYR A 120 12.70 -7.33 3.71
C TYR A 120 14.00 -6.76 4.29
N PRO A 121 15.14 -7.47 4.18
CA PRO A 121 16.38 -7.07 4.85
C PRO A 121 17.12 -5.93 4.16
N THR A 122 16.83 -5.64 2.90
CA THR A 122 17.47 -4.56 2.14
C THR A 122 16.45 -3.65 1.46
N VAL A 123 16.87 -2.42 1.16
CA VAL A 123 16.06 -1.50 0.33
C VAL A 123 15.84 -2.06 -1.07
N GLN A 124 16.80 -2.79 -1.64
CA GLN A 124 16.62 -3.43 -2.95
C GLN A 124 15.44 -4.41 -2.92
N ASN A 125 15.35 -5.28 -1.90
CA ASN A 125 14.22 -6.23 -1.80
C ASN A 125 12.87 -5.53 -1.61
N LEU A 126 12.83 -4.40 -0.89
CA LEU A 126 11.64 -3.56 -0.78
C LEU A 126 11.26 -2.96 -2.15
N ARG A 127 12.22 -2.40 -2.89
CA ARG A 127 12.00 -1.81 -4.22
C ARG A 127 11.56 -2.86 -5.25
N ASP A 128 12.18 -4.04 -5.24
CA ASP A 128 11.82 -5.17 -6.08
C ASP A 128 10.39 -5.64 -5.79
N TYR A 129 10.01 -5.73 -4.51
CA TYR A 129 8.65 -6.07 -4.12
C TYR A 129 7.63 -5.05 -4.61
N MET A 130 7.88 -3.75 -4.39
CA MET A 130 6.98 -2.67 -4.83
C MET A 130 6.86 -2.66 -6.37
N SER A 131 7.98 -2.83 -7.08
CA SER A 131 8.04 -2.93 -8.54
C SER A 131 7.28 -4.15 -9.06
N TRP A 132 7.44 -5.31 -8.42
CA TRP A 132 6.71 -6.53 -8.73
C TRP A 132 5.20 -6.34 -8.55
N ARG A 133 4.77 -5.65 -7.49
CA ARG A 133 3.33 -5.35 -7.31
C ARG A 133 2.79 -4.35 -8.33
N GLN A 134 3.57 -3.36 -8.78
CA GLN A 134 3.13 -2.44 -9.83
C GLN A 134 3.13 -3.11 -11.22
N ALA A 135 4.03 -4.07 -11.47
CA ALA A 135 4.08 -4.86 -12.69
C ALA A 135 2.99 -5.97 -12.77
N ASP A 136 2.50 -6.47 -11.64
CA ASP A 136 1.45 -7.50 -11.54
C ASP A 136 0.03 -6.97 -11.83
N PHE A 137 -0.09 -5.81 -12.50
CA PHE A 137 -1.38 -5.26 -12.90
C PHE A 137 -2.03 -6.15 -13.98
N GLN A 138 -3.18 -6.74 -13.63
CA GLN A 138 -3.88 -7.71 -14.48
C GLN A 138 -4.79 -7.02 -15.49
N LEU A 139 -4.67 -7.42 -16.75
CA LEU A 139 -5.58 -7.06 -17.84
C LEU A 139 -6.94 -7.74 -17.64
N GLY A 140 -7.87 -7.07 -16.98
CA GLY A 140 -9.26 -7.50 -16.96
C GLY A 140 -9.96 -7.22 -18.30
N GLY A 141 -10.96 -8.03 -18.65
CA GLY A 141 -11.81 -7.80 -19.82
C GLY A 141 -12.27 -9.06 -20.58
N LEU A 142 -11.68 -10.21 -20.27
CA LEU A 142 -12.03 -11.52 -20.85
C LEU A 142 -12.53 -12.48 -19.76
N ASP A 143 -13.32 -13.50 -20.12
CA ASP A 143 -13.71 -14.57 -19.17
C ASP A 143 -12.46 -15.28 -18.66
N ASN A 144 -12.36 -15.51 -17.34
CA ASN A 144 -11.10 -15.80 -16.66
C ASN A 144 -10.32 -16.97 -17.28
N LYS A 145 -10.99 -18.03 -17.76
CA LYS A 145 -10.35 -19.20 -18.36
C LYS A 145 -9.86 -18.97 -19.79
N GLU A 146 -10.62 -18.24 -20.61
CA GLU A 146 -10.24 -17.93 -21.99
C GLU A 146 -9.23 -16.78 -22.04
N ALA A 147 -9.34 -15.83 -21.10
CA ALA A 147 -8.36 -14.80 -20.79
C ALA A 147 -7.00 -15.43 -20.48
N GLU A 148 -6.96 -16.30 -19.46
CA GLU A 148 -5.75 -16.98 -19.00
C GLU A 148 -5.08 -17.76 -20.15
N LYS A 149 -5.85 -18.53 -20.91
CA LYS A 149 -5.32 -19.27 -22.07
C LYS A 149 -4.82 -18.38 -23.20
N THR A 150 -5.46 -17.24 -23.45
CA THR A 150 -5.06 -16.29 -24.52
C THR A 150 -3.86 -15.43 -24.12
N LEU A 151 -3.72 -15.14 -22.83
CA LEU A 151 -2.65 -14.31 -22.28
C LEU A 151 -1.43 -15.14 -21.84
N ALA A 152 -1.57 -16.46 -21.67
CA ALA A 152 -0.46 -17.36 -21.34
C ALA A 152 0.67 -17.27 -22.39
N GLY A 153 1.87 -16.94 -21.92
CA GLY A 153 3.05 -16.78 -22.78
C GLY A 153 3.15 -15.45 -23.55
N THR A 154 2.16 -14.56 -23.45
CA THR A 154 2.17 -13.26 -24.13
C THR A 154 3.03 -12.21 -23.41
N LEU A 155 3.79 -11.45 -24.18
CA LEU A 155 4.61 -10.33 -23.73
C LEU A 155 3.76 -9.05 -23.58
N ALA A 156 4.34 -8.01 -22.95
CA ALA A 156 3.67 -6.72 -22.76
C ALA A 156 3.31 -6.01 -24.09
N ALA A 157 4.08 -6.23 -25.16
CA ALA A 157 3.78 -5.72 -26.49
C ALA A 157 2.52 -6.40 -27.07
N ASP A 158 2.51 -7.73 -27.11
CA ASP A 158 1.38 -8.54 -27.60
C ASP A 158 0.08 -8.21 -26.84
N LYS A 159 0.18 -7.99 -25.53
CA LYS A 159 -0.94 -7.57 -24.68
C LYS A 159 -1.52 -6.21 -25.07
N ASN A 160 -0.66 -5.24 -25.41
CA ASN A 160 -1.08 -3.92 -25.87
C ASN A 160 -1.69 -4.01 -27.29
N GLU A 161 -1.12 -4.84 -28.16
CA GLU A 161 -1.69 -5.13 -29.48
C GLU A 161 -3.06 -5.84 -29.38
N ILE A 162 -3.25 -6.75 -28.43
CA ILE A 162 -4.55 -7.40 -28.18
C ILE A 162 -5.60 -6.35 -27.75
N LEU A 163 -5.27 -5.45 -26.82
CA LEU A 163 -6.17 -4.36 -26.40
C LEU A 163 -6.55 -3.45 -27.59
N PHE A 164 -5.56 -3.03 -28.37
CA PHE A 164 -5.78 -2.12 -29.48
C PHE A 164 -6.54 -2.79 -30.62
N SER A 165 -6.09 -3.96 -31.09
CA SER A 165 -6.63 -4.63 -32.29
C SER A 165 -7.96 -5.35 -32.06
N ARG A 166 -8.23 -5.89 -30.86
CA ARG A 166 -9.48 -6.62 -30.58
C ARG A 166 -10.54 -5.80 -29.88
N PHE A 167 -10.14 -4.85 -29.03
CA PHE A 167 -11.07 -4.07 -28.21
C PHE A 167 -11.09 -2.58 -28.57
N ASN A 168 -10.20 -2.12 -29.47
CA ASN A 168 -10.03 -0.70 -29.82
C ASN A 168 -9.68 0.17 -28.59
N ILE A 169 -9.01 -0.42 -27.59
CA ILE A 169 -8.57 0.23 -26.36
C ILE A 169 -7.09 0.59 -26.51
N ASN A 170 -6.76 1.89 -26.46
CA ASN A 170 -5.39 2.34 -26.34
C ASN A 170 -4.99 2.39 -24.86
N TYR A 171 -4.23 1.39 -24.40
CA TYR A 171 -3.79 1.29 -23.01
C TYR A 171 -3.16 2.60 -22.48
N ASN A 172 -2.38 3.30 -23.29
CA ASN A 172 -1.69 4.52 -22.85
C ASN A 172 -2.64 5.70 -22.53
N ASN A 173 -3.88 5.65 -23.02
CA ASN A 173 -4.92 6.65 -22.73
C ASN A 173 -5.73 6.30 -21.47
N GLU A 174 -5.58 5.10 -20.90
CA GLU A 174 -6.27 4.72 -19.67
C GLU A 174 -5.83 5.61 -18.49
N PRO A 175 -6.74 5.95 -17.57
CA PRO A 175 -6.43 6.67 -16.33
C PRO A 175 -5.23 6.07 -15.59
N GLU A 176 -4.33 6.93 -15.08
CA GLU A 176 -3.10 6.47 -14.43
C GLU A 176 -3.36 5.58 -13.21
N ILE A 177 -4.44 5.82 -12.47
CA ILE A 177 -4.93 4.96 -11.39
C ILE A 177 -5.15 3.50 -11.84
N PHE A 178 -5.60 3.27 -13.07
CA PHE A 178 -5.79 1.94 -13.64
C PHE A 178 -4.51 1.34 -14.23
N ARG A 179 -3.46 2.14 -14.47
CA ARG A 179 -2.19 1.64 -15.05
C ARG A 179 -1.06 1.46 -14.05
N LYS A 180 -1.03 2.30 -13.02
CA LYS A 180 0.06 2.42 -12.04
C LYS A 180 -0.40 2.10 -10.61
N GLY A 181 -1.71 1.99 -10.39
CA GLY A 181 -2.30 1.87 -9.05
C GLY A 181 -2.25 3.19 -8.29
N SER A 182 -2.37 3.11 -6.96
CA SER A 182 -2.32 4.25 -6.05
C SER A 182 -1.16 4.10 -5.06
N VAL A 183 -0.40 5.17 -4.88
CA VAL A 183 0.69 5.27 -3.90
C VAL A 183 0.29 6.32 -2.87
N VAL A 184 0.30 5.95 -1.59
CA VAL A 184 -0.10 6.85 -0.49
C VAL A 184 1.10 7.12 0.41
N PHE A 185 1.48 8.38 0.56
CA PHE A 185 2.65 8.78 1.34
C PHE A 185 2.48 10.18 1.95
N ARG A 186 3.37 10.52 2.89
CA ARG A 186 3.47 11.87 3.45
C ARG A 186 4.28 12.77 2.54
N ASP A 187 3.68 13.89 2.19
CA ASP A 187 4.18 14.86 1.24
C ASP A 187 5.15 15.84 1.91
N TYR A 188 6.31 16.00 1.28
CA TYR A 188 7.42 16.84 1.71
C TYR A 188 8.07 17.46 0.46
N GLU A 189 8.84 18.54 0.63
CA GLU A 189 9.56 19.18 -0.48
C GLU A 189 10.44 18.17 -1.21
N LEU A 190 10.19 17.96 -2.51
CA LEU A 190 10.99 17.08 -3.36
C LEU A 190 12.46 17.52 -3.37
N VAL A 191 13.36 16.55 -3.32
CA VAL A 191 14.81 16.78 -3.32
C VAL A 191 15.34 16.63 -4.76
N ASP A 192 16.38 17.39 -5.10
CA ASP A 192 17.08 17.24 -6.38
C ASP A 192 17.89 15.93 -6.35
N PRO A 193 17.70 14.97 -7.29
CA PRO A 193 18.46 13.73 -7.34
C PRO A 193 19.99 13.93 -7.36
N ALA A 194 20.50 15.05 -7.91
CA ALA A 194 21.93 15.35 -7.90
C ALA A 194 22.47 15.73 -6.51
N SER A 195 21.59 16.02 -5.54
CA SER A 195 21.95 16.43 -4.18
C SER A 195 21.87 15.32 -3.14
N HIS A 196 21.32 14.15 -3.50
CA HIS A 196 21.12 13.04 -2.57
C HIS A 196 21.20 11.70 -3.31
N ASN A 197 22.26 10.95 -3.07
CA ASN A 197 22.40 9.60 -3.60
C ASN A 197 21.61 8.63 -2.72
N THR A 198 20.69 7.84 -3.30
CA THR A 198 19.90 6.86 -2.53
C THR A 198 20.78 5.74 -1.97
N ALA A 199 21.86 5.34 -2.67
CA ALA A 199 22.79 4.32 -2.19
C ALA A 199 23.42 4.69 -0.83
N ASP A 200 23.90 5.92 -0.67
CA ASP A 200 24.54 6.38 0.56
C ASP A 200 23.55 6.42 1.75
N ALA A 201 22.28 6.72 1.47
CA ALA A 201 21.19 6.65 2.45
C ALA A 201 20.77 5.22 2.84
N VAL A 202 21.14 4.20 2.03
CA VAL A 202 20.92 2.78 2.35
C VAL A 202 22.00 2.28 3.32
N ASP A 203 23.27 2.65 3.11
CA ASP A 203 24.36 2.26 4.01
C ASP A 203 24.26 2.95 5.38
N GLU A 204 23.80 4.22 5.44
CA GLU A 204 23.51 4.90 6.72
C GLU A 204 22.46 4.16 7.60
N LEU A 205 21.57 3.36 7.02
CA LEU A 205 20.52 2.64 7.76
C LEU A 205 21.04 1.36 8.43
N ALA A 206 22.23 0.87 8.06
CA ALA A 206 22.84 -0.30 8.69
C ALA A 206 23.31 -0.01 10.12
N GLU A 207 23.67 1.24 10.42
CA GLU A 207 24.00 1.67 11.77
C GLU A 207 22.76 2.21 12.52
N PRO A 208 22.48 1.74 13.76
CA PRO A 208 21.34 2.22 14.53
C PRO A 208 21.61 3.64 15.06
N VAL A 209 21.19 4.66 14.28
CA VAL A 209 21.25 6.07 14.67
C VAL A 209 20.56 6.27 16.02
N GLN A 210 21.34 6.53 17.08
CA GLN A 210 20.81 6.86 18.41
C GLN A 210 20.21 8.26 18.44
N GLN A 211 19.02 8.42 17.87
CA GLN A 211 18.25 9.65 17.95
C GLN A 211 17.81 9.93 19.40
N SER A 212 17.92 11.18 19.83
CA SER A 212 17.45 11.59 21.16
C SER A 212 15.93 11.45 21.28
N LYS A 213 15.42 11.22 22.50
CA LYS A 213 13.96 11.12 22.75
C LYS A 213 13.20 12.35 22.21
N THR A 214 13.77 13.55 22.42
CA THR A 214 13.24 14.82 21.92
C THR A 214 13.18 14.88 20.39
N GLN A 215 14.19 14.35 19.71
CA GLN A 215 14.21 14.28 18.24
C GLN A 215 13.12 13.32 17.72
N ASN A 216 12.97 12.15 18.34
CA ASN A 216 11.92 11.18 17.96
C ASN A 216 10.51 11.77 18.15
N GLU A 217 10.26 12.49 19.24
CA GLU A 217 8.98 13.17 19.44
C GLU A 217 8.73 14.29 18.41
N ASN A 218 9.76 15.05 18.07
CA ASN A 218 9.66 16.13 17.08
C ASN A 218 9.42 15.57 15.67
N ASP A 219 10.12 14.51 15.28
CA ASP A 219 9.91 13.85 14.00
C ASP A 219 8.54 13.16 13.93
N LYS A 220 8.06 12.54 15.02
CA LYS A 220 6.68 12.05 15.11
C LYS A 220 5.65 13.18 14.94
N LYS A 221 5.82 14.30 15.64
CA LYS A 221 4.97 15.51 15.48
C LYS A 221 4.99 16.06 14.05
N ARG A 222 6.14 16.01 13.35
CA ARG A 222 6.27 16.41 11.94
C ARG A 222 5.53 15.45 11.00
N ARG A 223 5.62 14.13 11.22
CA ARG A 223 4.86 13.13 10.44
C ARG A 223 3.36 13.26 10.64
N SER A 224 2.88 13.46 11.87
CA SER A 224 1.44 13.67 12.15
C SER A 224 0.86 14.96 11.57
N LYS A 225 1.70 15.95 11.23
CA LYS A 225 1.29 17.22 10.61
C LYS A 225 1.48 17.26 9.09
N ALA A 226 2.17 16.30 8.49
CA ALA A 226 2.44 16.31 7.06
C ALA A 226 1.17 15.98 6.26
N ARG A 227 1.00 16.65 5.11
CA ARG A 227 -0.09 16.36 4.18
C ARG A 227 0.06 14.92 3.66
N ILE A 228 -1.03 14.16 3.61
CA ILE A 228 -1.05 12.82 3.02
C ILE A 228 -1.69 12.90 1.64
N VAL A 229 -0.92 12.53 0.63
CA VAL A 229 -1.31 12.53 -0.78
C VAL A 229 -1.58 11.12 -1.27
N VAL A 230 -2.41 11.01 -2.31
CA VAL A 230 -2.69 9.77 -3.05
C VAL A 230 -2.34 10.08 -4.49
N GLU A 231 -1.32 9.40 -5.01
CA GLU A 231 -0.71 9.72 -6.31
C GLU A 231 -0.61 8.47 -7.19
N HIS A 232 -0.58 8.66 -8.52
CA HIS A 232 -0.58 7.57 -9.50
C HIS A 232 0.74 7.52 -10.28
N LEU A 233 1.84 7.26 -9.57
CA LEU A 233 3.21 7.40 -10.07
C LEU A 233 3.86 6.06 -10.43
N ASP A 234 4.82 6.10 -11.35
CA ASP A 234 5.76 5.00 -11.59
C ASP A 234 6.72 4.93 -10.39
N ILE A 235 6.74 3.79 -9.69
CA ILE A 235 7.61 3.55 -8.52
C ILE A 235 8.72 2.53 -8.81
N ILE A 236 8.85 2.09 -10.07
CA ILE A 236 9.90 1.19 -10.51
C ILE A 236 11.20 1.97 -10.70
N ARG A 237 11.11 3.16 -11.33
CA ARG A 237 12.26 4.04 -11.64
C ARG A 237 12.86 4.70 -10.39
N ASP A 238 14.17 4.92 -10.42
CA ASP A 238 14.92 5.58 -9.35
C ASP A 238 14.42 7.00 -9.04
N ASP A 239 14.01 7.77 -10.06
CA ASP A 239 13.49 9.14 -9.95
C ASP A 239 12.36 9.30 -8.89
N PHE A 240 11.53 8.26 -8.69
CA PHE A 240 10.51 8.29 -7.64
C PHE A 240 11.13 8.32 -6.23
N TRP A 241 12.15 7.50 -6.01
CA TRP A 241 12.83 7.26 -4.73
C TRP A 241 13.83 8.38 -4.42
N ASP A 242 14.63 8.78 -5.41
CA ASP A 242 15.69 9.79 -5.27
C ASP A 242 15.12 11.17 -4.91
N ARG A 243 13.97 11.54 -5.50
CA ARG A 243 13.27 12.78 -5.15
C ARG A 243 12.57 12.73 -3.78
N ARG A 244 12.42 11.55 -3.18
CA ARG A 244 11.65 11.30 -1.94
C ARG A 244 12.45 10.52 -0.88
N PRO A 245 13.66 10.99 -0.50
CA PRO A 245 14.57 10.24 0.37
C PRO A 245 14.01 9.98 1.79
N TRP A 246 12.96 10.71 2.22
CA TRP A 246 12.26 10.46 3.48
C TRP A 246 11.53 9.10 3.54
N ILE A 247 11.17 8.52 2.39
CA ILE A 247 10.50 7.21 2.33
C ILE A 247 11.45 6.12 2.83
N LEU A 248 12.72 6.18 2.42
CA LEU A 248 13.76 5.20 2.74
C LEU A 248 14.53 5.55 4.02
N SER A 249 14.86 6.82 4.25
CA SER A 249 15.63 7.23 5.44
C SER A 249 14.80 7.25 6.74
N ASN A 250 13.47 7.16 6.67
CA ASN A 250 12.53 7.34 7.80
C ASN A 250 12.64 8.73 8.49
N LYS A 251 13.45 9.65 7.96
CA LYS A 251 13.63 11.03 8.46
C LYS A 251 12.60 11.94 7.75
N PRO A 252 11.69 12.64 8.45
CA PRO A 252 10.70 13.48 7.79
C PRO A 252 11.35 14.66 7.06
N GLY A 253 10.87 14.96 5.85
CA GLY A 253 11.36 16.05 5.01
C GLY A 253 10.90 17.44 5.47
N LYS A 254 11.21 18.47 4.69
CA LYS A 254 10.63 19.81 4.87
C LYS A 254 9.17 19.79 4.41
N VAL A 255 8.27 20.41 5.17
CA VAL A 255 6.87 20.52 4.75
C VAL A 255 6.82 21.49 3.56
N PRO A 256 6.10 21.18 2.47
CA PRO A 256 6.02 22.09 1.33
C PRO A 256 5.44 23.44 1.77
N LYS A 257 6.03 24.53 1.29
CA LYS A 257 5.39 25.84 1.41
C LYS A 257 4.08 25.82 0.63
N GLU A 258 2.99 26.17 1.30
CA GLU A 258 1.70 26.37 0.63
C GLU A 258 1.84 27.52 -0.39
N THR A 259 1.34 27.28 -1.60
CA THR A 259 1.23 28.22 -2.73
C THR A 259 -0.22 28.32 -3.15
#